data_AF-A0A2S9FUQ1-F1
#
_entry.id   AF-A0A2S9FUQ1-F1
#
_cell.length_a   1.000
_cell.length_b   1.000
_cell.length_c   1.000
_cell.angle_alpha   90.00
_cell.angle_beta   90.00
_cell.angle_gamma   90.00
#
_symmetry.space_group_name_H-M   'P 1'
#
loop_
_entity.id
_entity.type
_entity.pdbx_description
1 polymer ?
#
loop_
_entity_poly.entity_id
_entity_poly.type
_entity_poly.pdbx_seq_one_letter_code
_entity_poly.pdbx_strand_id
1 'polypeptide(L)'
;GSTDFSTIINKVRTADADAVFNTLNGDSNVAFFREYKNVGLTPQDMPVVSVSIAEEEVGGIGVQNITGQLTAWNYYQTIDTPVNNEF
;
A
#
# COMPACT_ATOMS: atom_id res chain seq x y z
N GLY A 1 4.29 -18.29 -3.95
CA GLY A 1 3.09 -18.77 -4.66
C GLY A 1 2.66 -17.68 -5.63
N SER A 2 2.35 -18.02 -6.87
CA SER A 2 1.97 -17.05 -7.90
C SER A 2 0.52 -16.60 -7.67
N THR A 3 0.33 -15.65 -6.75
CA THR A 3 -0.96 -14.96 -6.61
C THR A 3 -1.19 -14.12 -7.85
N ASP A 4 -2.27 -14.38 -8.58
CA ASP A 4 -2.71 -13.54 -9.69
C ASP A 4 -3.44 -12.31 -9.14
N PHE A 5 -2.69 -11.22 -8.98
CA PHE A 5 -3.23 -9.95 -8.50
C PHE A 5 -4.18 -9.29 -9.49
N SER A 6 -4.14 -9.62 -10.79
CA SER A 6 -5.08 -9.05 -11.75
C SER A 6 -6.53 -9.42 -11.42
N THR A 7 -6.76 -10.68 -11.03
CA THR A 7 -8.08 -11.17 -10.59
C THR A 7 -8.53 -10.49 -9.30
N ILE A 8 -7.62 -10.29 -8.33
CA ILE A 8 -7.93 -9.62 -7.05
C ILE A 8 -8.29 -8.16 -7.27
N ILE A 9 -7.50 -7.43 -8.05
CA ILE A 9 -7.72 -6.02 -8.36
C ILE A 9 -9.03 -5.83 -9.12
N ASN A 10 -9.38 -6.74 -10.04
CA ASN A 10 -10.69 -6.69 -10.70
C ASN A 10 -11.84 -6.80 -9.69
N LYS A 11 -11.74 -7.69 -8.69
CA LYS A 11 -12.74 -7.79 -7.63
C LYS A 11 -12.83 -6.52 -6.81
N VAL A 12 -11.69 -5.93 -6.43
CA VAL A 12 -11.63 -4.64 -5.71
C VAL A 12 -12.33 -3.54 -6.51
N ARG A 13 -11.99 -3.40 -7.79
CA ARG A 13 -12.56 -2.38 -8.68
C ARG A 13 -14.08 -2.48 -8.81
N THR A 14 -14.63 -3.68 -8.77
CA THR A 14 -16.08 -3.92 -8.91
C THR A 14 -16.81 -4.04 -7.57
N ALA A 15 -16.13 -3.86 -6.44
CA ALA A 15 -16.71 -4.07 -5.11
C ALA A 15 -17.64 -2.94 -4.67
N ASP A 16 -17.64 -1.79 -5.36
CA ASP A 16 -18.35 -0.57 -4.96
C ASP A 16 -18.03 -0.15 -3.51
N ALA A 17 -16.76 -0.33 -3.13
CA ALA A 17 -16.27 -0.04 -1.79
C ALA A 17 -15.67 1.37 -1.74
N ASP A 18 -15.88 2.08 -0.63
CA ASP A 18 -15.27 3.39 -0.40
C ASP A 18 -13.77 3.33 -0.13
N ALA A 19 -13.24 2.18 0.34
CA ALA A 19 -11.83 1.99 0.66
C ALA A 19 -11.43 0.51 0.69
N VAL A 20 -10.13 0.24 0.57
CA VAL A 20 -9.54 -1.09 0.77
C VAL A 20 -8.77 -1.13 2.08
N PHE A 21 -9.07 -2.11 2.93
CA PHE A 21 -8.24 -2.42 4.10
C PHE A 21 -7.24 -3.52 3.73
N ASN A 22 -5.95 -3.18 3.71
CA ASN A 22 -4.87 -4.06 3.25
C ASN A 22 -4.07 -4.66 4.42
N THR A 23 -3.97 -5.99 4.42
CA THR A 23 -3.17 -6.77 5.38
C THR A 23 -2.12 -7.65 4.68
N LEU A 24 -1.81 -7.38 3.41
CA LEU A 24 -0.79 -8.08 2.64
C LEU A 24 0.62 -7.70 3.11
N ASN A 25 1.58 -8.61 3.00
CA ASN A 25 2.96 -8.41 3.46
C ASN A 25 3.96 -8.70 2.34
N GLY A 26 5.14 -8.06 2.38
CA GLY A 26 6.27 -8.36 1.50
C GLY A 26 5.96 -8.18 0.02
N ASP A 27 6.45 -9.10 -0.81
CA ASP A 27 6.27 -9.09 -2.28
C ASP A 27 4.80 -8.97 -2.74
N SER A 28 3.85 -9.37 -1.89
CA SER A 28 2.43 -9.22 -2.19
C SER A 28 2.00 -7.75 -2.26
N ASN A 29 2.57 -6.87 -1.44
CA ASN A 29 2.31 -5.43 -1.53
C ASN A 29 2.83 -4.87 -2.86
N VAL A 30 4.04 -5.27 -3.26
CA VAL A 30 4.65 -4.82 -4.52
C VAL A 30 3.75 -5.15 -5.71
N ALA A 31 3.31 -6.42 -5.81
CA ALA A 31 2.43 -6.85 -6.88
C ALA A 31 1.05 -6.19 -6.81
N PHE A 32 0.46 -6.09 -5.61
CA PHE A 32 -0.85 -5.45 -5.41
C PHE A 32 -0.85 -3.99 -5.89
N PHE A 33 0.05 -3.14 -5.38
CA PHE A 33 0.04 -1.71 -5.71
C PHE A 33 0.44 -1.43 -7.16
N ARG A 34 1.30 -2.27 -7.74
CA ARG A 34 1.60 -2.17 -9.17
C ARG A 34 0.35 -2.42 -10.01
N GLU A 35 -0.38 -3.51 -9.75
CA GLU A 35 -1.60 -3.80 -10.49
C GLU A 35 -2.74 -2.82 -10.18
N TYR A 36 -2.86 -2.37 -8.93
CA TYR A 36 -3.79 -1.33 -8.49
C TYR A 36 -3.66 -0.07 -9.36
N LYS A 37 -2.42 0.42 -9.51
CA LYS A 37 -2.13 1.56 -10.36
C LYS A 37 -2.30 1.25 -11.85
N ASN A 38 -1.88 0.07 -12.33
CA ASN A 38 -1.99 -0.32 -13.74
C ASN A 38 -3.43 -0.26 -14.26
N VAL A 39 -4.42 -0.58 -13.43
CA VAL A 39 -5.84 -0.51 -13.81
C VAL A 39 -6.46 0.88 -13.65
N GLY A 40 -5.65 1.87 -13.24
CA GLY A 40 -6.06 3.27 -13.09
C GLY A 40 -6.74 3.60 -11.77
N LEU A 41 -6.73 2.72 -10.77
CA LEU A 41 -7.25 3.06 -9.45
C LEU A 41 -6.30 4.02 -8.73
N THR A 42 -6.88 5.01 -8.05
CA THR A 42 -6.13 6.05 -7.35
C THR A 42 -6.53 6.14 -5.88
N PRO A 43 -5.69 6.72 -5.00
CA PRO A 43 -6.08 6.98 -3.62
C PRO A 43 -7.28 7.93 -3.48
N GLN A 44 -7.56 8.74 -4.50
CA GLN A 44 -8.70 9.67 -4.51
C GLN A 44 -10.02 8.96 -4.79
N ASP A 45 -10.00 7.95 -5.67
CA ASP A 45 -11.20 7.19 -6.04
C ASP A 45 -11.50 6.10 -5.01
N MET A 46 -10.47 5.42 -4.52
CA MET A 46 -10.59 4.34 -3.54
C MET A 46 -9.26 4.26 -2.76
N PRO A 47 -9.14 4.88 -1.58
CA PRO A 47 -7.92 4.80 -0.79
C PRO A 47 -7.69 3.37 -0.29
N VAL A 48 -6.41 2.99 -0.24
CA VAL A 48 -5.95 1.77 0.42
C VAL A 48 -5.32 2.15 1.75
N VAL A 49 -5.84 1.59 2.84
CA VAL A 49 -5.25 1.70 4.18
C VAL A 49 -4.48 0.43 4.47
N SER A 50 -3.16 0.54 4.57
CA SER A 50 -2.29 -0.59 4.84
C SER A 50 -1.77 -0.59 6.28
N VAL A 51 -1.87 -1.73 6.95
CA VAL A 51 -1.31 -1.96 8.30
C VAL A 51 -0.08 -2.88 8.25
N SER A 52 0.49 -3.06 7.06
CA SER A 52 1.49 -4.10 6.79
C SER A 52 2.46 -3.68 5.66
N ILE A 53 2.76 -2.38 5.58
CA ILE A 53 3.85 -1.83 4.76
C ILE A 53 4.83 -1.11 5.67
N ALA A 54 6.09 -1.53 5.71
CA ALA A 54 7.17 -0.83 6.40
C ALA A 54 7.81 0.25 5.50
N GLU A 55 8.47 1.24 6.10
CA GLU A 55 9.14 2.32 5.36
C GLU A 55 10.23 1.81 4.40
N GLU A 56 10.92 0.72 4.77
CA GLU A 56 11.93 0.07 3.91
C GLU A 56 11.30 -0.53 2.63
N GLU A 57 10.05 -0.96 2.67
CA GLU A 57 9.36 -1.57 1.53
C GLU A 57 8.96 -0.55 0.45
N VAL A 58 8.95 0.75 0.78
CA VAL A 58 8.56 1.84 -0.14
C VAL A 58 9.39 1.81 -1.43
N GLY A 59 10.70 1.57 -1.31
CA GLY A 59 11.59 1.46 -2.47
C GLY A 59 11.26 0.26 -3.35
N GLY A 60 10.93 -0.89 -2.74
CA GLY A 60 10.58 -2.12 -3.44
C GLY A 60 9.23 -2.06 -4.15
N ILE A 61 8.25 -1.39 -3.55
CA ILE A 61 6.94 -1.17 -4.18
C ILE A 61 7.04 -0.14 -5.32
N GLY A 62 7.96 0.81 -5.19
CA GLY A 62 8.13 1.95 -6.09
C GLY A 62 7.19 3.09 -5.71
N VAL A 63 7.77 4.23 -5.31
CA VAL A 63 7.06 5.41 -4.77
C VAL A 63 5.83 5.77 -5.61
N GLN A 64 5.98 5.77 -6.94
CA GLN A 64 4.90 6.12 -7.86
C GLN A 64 3.64 5.25 -7.73
N ASN A 65 3.75 4.02 -7.22
CA ASN A 65 2.63 3.09 -7.07
C ASN A 65 1.86 3.29 -5.76
N ILE A 66 2.44 4.00 -4.79
CA ILE A 66 1.90 4.14 -3.43
C ILE A 66 1.77 5.58 -2.94
N THR A 67 2.25 6.57 -3.70
CA THR A 67 2.07 7.98 -3.36
C THR A 67 0.59 8.29 -3.08
N GLY A 68 0.31 8.87 -1.91
CA GLY A 68 -1.03 9.26 -1.48
C GLY A 68 -1.86 8.15 -0.82
N GLN A 69 -1.38 6.90 -0.83
CA GLN A 69 -2.01 5.82 -0.07
C GLN A 69 -1.77 5.99 1.43
N LEU A 70 -2.62 5.35 2.23
CA LEU A 70 -2.61 5.50 3.67
C LEU A 70 -1.90 4.31 4.32
N THR A 71 -1.10 4.58 5.35
CA THR A 71 -0.51 3.54 6.20
C THR A 71 -0.85 3.82 7.65
N ALA A 72 -0.90 2.77 8.47
CA ALA A 72 -1.03 2.89 9.91
C ALA A 72 -0.09 1.92 10.60
N TRP A 73 0.81 2.46 11.42
CA TRP A 73 1.76 1.74 12.26
C TRP A 73 1.88 2.39 13.63
N ASN A 74 2.40 1.63 14.59
CA ASN A 74 2.71 2.12 15.93
C ASN A 74 3.96 3.02 15.96
N TYR A 75 4.76 3.04 14.88
CA TYR A 75 6.02 3.76 14.78
C TYR A 75 6.34 4.10 13.32
N TYR A 76 6.97 5.26 13.10
CA TYR A 76 7.53 5.68 11.82
C TYR A 76 8.89 6.33 12.07
N GLN A 77 9.94 5.79 11.45
CA GLN A 77 11.30 6.30 11.52
C GLN A 77 11.44 7.70 10.92
N THR A 78 10.50 8.11 10.07
CA THR A 78 10.45 9.46 9.49
C THR A 78 9.92 10.55 10.43
N ILE A 79 9.48 10.21 11.65
CA ILE A 79 9.01 11.21 12.63
C ILE A 79 10.17 12.08 13.11
N ASP A 80 10.10 13.39 12.85
CA ASP A 80 11.14 14.34 13.27
C ASP A 80 10.99 14.72 14.75
N THR A 81 11.56 13.88 15.63
CA THR A 81 11.67 14.16 17.06
C THR A 81 13.04 13.75 17.58
N PRO A 82 13.56 14.39 18.66
CA PRO A 82 14.86 14.04 19.23
C PRO A 82 14.97 12.56 19.61
N VAL A 83 13.92 12.01 20.24
CA VAL A 83 13.89 10.59 20.66
C VAL A 83 13.95 9.64 19.46
N ASN A 84 13.28 9.99 18.36
CA ASN A 84 13.27 9.18 17.16
C ASN A 84 14.62 9.23 16.39
N ASN A 85 15.29 10.38 16.41
CA ASN A 85 16.60 10.55 15.77
C ASN A 85 17.73 9.81 16.52
N GLU A 86 17.52 9.44 17.77
CA GLU A 86 18.47 8.65 18.59
C GLU A 86 18.20 7.14 18.57
N PHE A 87 17.01 6.70 18.13
CA PHE A 87 16.55 5.31 18.17
C PHE A 87 17.16 4.43 17.06
#